data_AF-A0A7L4R6E2-F1
#
_entry.id   AF-A0A7L4R6E2-F1
#
_cell.length_a   1.000
_cell.length_b   1.000
_cell.length_c   1.000
_cell.angle_alpha   90.00
_cell.angle_beta   90.00
_cell.angle_gamma   90.00
#
_symmetry.space_group_name_H-M   'P 1'
#
loop_
_entity.id
_entity.type
_entity.pdbx_description
1 polymer ?
#
loop_
_entity_poly.entity_id
_entity_poly.type
_entity_poly.pdbx_seq_one_letter_code
_entity_poly.pdbx_strand_id
1 'polypeptide(L)'
;MPEALAPPKIDGFKLEGRMTGKAEDMANALRGVSFLKVAKEKTAVSAANIESRDISKNPYTFSIIRFDKDSIDVMYTVPPSVSPTRRRIDIIRHLLNTLTLVAGYYEADPKLILQLLEQTVKEIEDYATNDYKQLYATYDSMRREVETLRRNYSIMKKQVTSLSRENYDLKNENDELRVKLEGLQGMSDGVLKSKIQDWVIDHGGQMVVPEFSRVYKVPEARVEQLLDELVKGGFLEIVQ
;
A
#
# COMPACT_ATOMS: atom_id res chain seq x y z
N MET A 1 -10.05 14.17 -6.43
CA MET A 1 -11.18 14.89 -5.80
C MET A 1 -11.50 14.17 -4.51
N PRO A 2 -11.61 14.84 -3.34
CA PRO A 2 -12.05 14.18 -2.14
C PRO A 2 -13.49 13.69 -2.35
N GLU A 3 -13.69 12.39 -2.17
CA GLU A 3 -14.98 11.73 -2.26
C GLU A 3 -15.95 12.41 -1.28
N ALA A 4 -17.09 12.90 -1.77
CA ALA A 4 -18.06 13.57 -0.93
C ALA A 4 -18.56 12.59 0.13
N LEU A 5 -18.23 12.83 1.40
CA LEU A 5 -18.68 12.01 2.52
C LEU A 5 -20.21 11.89 2.46
N ALA A 6 -20.71 10.65 2.49
CA ALA A 6 -22.14 10.38 2.47
C ALA A 6 -22.87 11.15 3.60
N PRO A 7 -24.13 11.58 3.37
CA PRO A 7 -24.90 12.25 4.42
C PRO A 7 -25.13 11.32 5.61
N PRO A 8 -25.19 11.86 6.84
CA PRO A 8 -25.46 11.06 8.02
C PRO A 8 -26.90 10.51 7.96
N LYS A 9 -27.08 9.28 8.43
CA LYS A 9 -28.42 8.69 8.56
C LYS A 9 -29.09 9.19 9.84
N ILE A 10 -30.42 9.29 9.85
CA ILE A 10 -31.19 9.62 11.05
C ILE A 10 -31.79 8.34 11.61
N ASP A 11 -31.72 8.19 12.92
CA ASP A 11 -32.27 7.07 13.68
C ASP A 11 -32.88 7.58 14.99
N GLY A 12 -33.66 6.75 15.67
CA GLY A 12 -34.33 7.15 16.90
C GLY A 12 -35.13 6.05 17.56
N PHE A 13 -35.50 6.28 18.80
CA PHE A 13 -36.34 5.38 19.58
C PHE A 13 -37.21 6.17 20.57
N LYS A 14 -38.27 5.53 21.02
CA LYS A 14 -39.25 6.09 21.95
C LYS A 14 -39.32 5.26 23.21
N LEU A 15 -39.46 5.93 24.36
CA LEU A 15 -39.68 5.31 25.66
C LEU A 15 -40.93 5.90 26.31
N GLU A 16 -41.63 5.10 27.10
CA GLU A 16 -42.71 5.61 27.93
C GLU A 16 -42.14 6.26 29.19
N GLY A 17 -42.86 7.26 29.68
CA GLY A 17 -42.55 7.91 30.94
C GLY A 17 -43.64 8.89 31.32
N ARG A 18 -43.38 9.74 32.29
CA ARG A 18 -44.34 10.71 32.77
C ARG A 18 -43.66 11.94 33.33
N MET A 19 -44.11 13.10 32.89
CA MET A 19 -43.71 14.37 33.49
C MET A 19 -44.42 14.55 34.85
N THR A 20 -43.64 14.62 35.92
CA THR A 20 -44.14 14.78 37.31
C THR A 20 -44.03 16.23 37.78
N GLY A 21 -43.09 17.01 37.24
CA GLY A 21 -42.85 18.41 37.57
C GLY A 21 -43.39 19.40 36.53
N LYS A 22 -43.08 20.69 36.71
CA LYS A 22 -43.36 21.72 35.70
C LYS A 22 -42.32 21.66 34.59
N ALA A 23 -42.76 21.78 33.33
CA ALA A 23 -41.87 21.82 32.17
C ALA A 23 -40.80 22.93 32.26
N GLU A 24 -41.11 24.06 32.91
CA GLU A 24 -40.13 25.14 33.11
C GLU A 24 -38.98 24.73 34.04
N ASP A 25 -39.28 24.06 35.14
CA ASP A 25 -38.26 23.64 36.11
C ASP A 25 -37.32 22.61 35.49
N MET A 26 -37.88 21.66 34.72
CA MET A 26 -37.10 20.70 33.95
C MET A 26 -36.24 21.37 32.87
N ALA A 27 -36.78 22.36 32.15
CA ALA A 27 -36.01 23.11 31.16
C ALA A 27 -34.84 23.87 31.82
N ASN A 28 -35.04 24.44 33.01
CA ASN A 28 -34.00 25.12 33.76
C ASN A 28 -32.92 24.15 34.27
N ALA A 29 -33.29 22.96 34.74
CA ALA A 29 -32.34 21.92 35.10
C ALA A 29 -31.45 21.53 33.91
N LEU A 30 -32.05 21.32 32.74
CA LEU A 30 -31.32 20.97 31.51
C LEU A 30 -30.41 22.11 31.00
N ARG A 31 -30.83 23.37 31.16
CA ARG A 31 -30.02 24.55 30.79
C ARG A 31 -28.75 24.69 31.63
N GLY A 32 -28.66 24.03 32.78
CA GLY A 32 -27.44 23.95 33.58
C GLY A 32 -26.28 23.24 32.85
N VAL A 33 -26.58 22.49 31.79
CA VAL A 33 -25.59 21.77 30.99
C VAL A 33 -25.19 22.60 29.77
N SER A 34 -23.94 23.06 29.74
CA SER A 34 -23.44 24.02 28.75
C SER A 34 -23.51 23.56 27.29
N PHE A 35 -23.44 22.26 27.03
CA PHE A 35 -23.48 21.69 25.67
C PHE A 35 -24.91 21.38 25.19
N LEU A 36 -25.93 21.54 26.03
CA LEU A 36 -27.33 21.31 25.66
C LEU A 36 -28.00 22.61 25.21
N LYS A 37 -28.65 22.55 24.05
CA LYS A 37 -29.62 23.55 23.61
C LYS A 37 -31.01 23.10 24.03
N VAL A 38 -31.63 23.86 24.92
CA VAL A 38 -32.93 23.51 25.49
C VAL A 38 -34.03 24.38 24.90
N ALA A 39 -35.07 23.74 24.37
CA ALA A 39 -36.29 24.38 23.89
C ALA A 39 -37.48 23.88 24.71
N LYS A 40 -38.38 24.80 25.09
CA LYS A 40 -39.61 24.48 25.83
C LYS A 40 -40.82 24.80 24.97
N GLU A 41 -41.70 23.81 24.83
CA GLU A 41 -43.04 23.96 24.27
C GLU A 41 -44.08 23.94 25.41
N LYS A 42 -45.38 24.11 25.11
CA LYS A 42 -46.42 24.17 26.16
C LYS A 42 -46.42 22.95 27.08
N THR A 43 -46.18 21.76 26.53
CA THR A 43 -46.29 20.47 27.23
C THR A 43 -45.07 19.57 27.04
N ALA A 44 -43.98 20.11 26.48
CA ALA A 44 -42.81 19.33 26.14
C ALA A 44 -41.52 20.14 26.34
N VAL A 45 -40.43 19.44 26.60
CA VAL A 45 -39.08 20.02 26.67
C VAL A 45 -38.15 19.21 25.80
N SER A 46 -37.42 19.89 24.92
CA SER A 46 -36.44 19.26 24.04
C SER A 46 -35.04 19.71 24.45
N ALA A 47 -34.13 18.75 24.62
CA ALA A 47 -32.71 18.96 24.78
C ALA A 47 -31.98 18.47 23.54
N ALA A 48 -31.30 19.38 22.85
CA ALA A 48 -30.49 19.08 21.67
C ALA A 48 -29.01 19.22 21.99
N ASN A 49 -28.24 18.16 21.75
CA ASN A 49 -26.78 18.16 21.78
C ASN A 49 -26.27 18.21 20.33
N ILE A 50 -25.48 19.22 19.99
CA ILE A 50 -24.87 19.36 18.66
C ILE A 50 -23.37 19.12 18.81
N GLU A 51 -22.92 17.94 18.39
CA GLU A 51 -21.53 17.51 18.55
C GLU A 51 -20.64 18.03 17.40
N SER A 52 -21.18 18.09 16.19
CA SER A 52 -20.43 18.57 15.02
C SER A 52 -21.32 19.27 14.01
N ARG A 53 -20.69 20.09 13.15
CA ARG A 53 -21.34 20.80 12.04
C ARG A 53 -20.59 20.54 10.74
N ASP A 54 -21.32 20.57 9.64
CA ASP A 54 -20.74 20.51 8.30
C ASP A 54 -20.05 21.83 7.91
N ILE A 55 -19.44 21.85 6.72
CA ILE A 55 -18.75 23.03 6.16
C ILE A 55 -19.72 24.22 5.98
N SER A 56 -21.01 23.94 5.79
CA SER A 56 -22.10 24.90 5.67
C SER A 56 -22.70 25.32 7.03
N LYS A 57 -22.08 24.90 8.14
CA LYS A 57 -22.52 25.13 9.53
C LYS A 57 -23.84 24.45 9.93
N ASN A 58 -24.38 23.53 9.13
CA ASN A 58 -25.53 22.72 9.52
C ASN A 58 -25.12 21.66 10.55
N PRO A 59 -26.01 21.28 11.50
CA PRO A 59 -25.75 20.15 12.39
C PRO A 59 -25.49 18.87 11.60
N TYR A 60 -24.33 18.24 11.82
CA TYR A 60 -23.94 17.00 11.14
C TYR A 60 -24.01 15.80 12.07
N THR A 61 -23.48 15.94 13.29
CA THR A 61 -23.64 14.98 14.37
C THR A 61 -24.42 15.62 15.50
N PHE A 62 -25.61 15.11 15.77
CA PHE A 62 -26.46 15.62 16.84
C PHE A 62 -27.30 14.51 17.49
N SER A 63 -27.87 14.85 18.64
CA SER A 63 -28.93 14.09 19.31
C SER A 63 -29.96 15.04 19.92
N ILE A 64 -31.22 14.67 19.84
CA ILE A 64 -32.35 15.42 20.40
C ILE A 64 -33.11 14.45 21.29
N ILE A 65 -33.30 14.84 22.55
CA ILE A 65 -34.13 14.12 23.52
C ILE A 65 -35.31 15.04 23.81
N ARG A 66 -36.51 14.60 23.42
CA ARG A 66 -37.76 15.30 23.64
C ARG A 66 -38.54 14.60 24.74
N PHE A 67 -38.80 15.31 25.82
CA PHE A 67 -39.65 14.90 26.93
C PHE A 67 -41.05 15.47 26.69
N ASP A 68 -41.96 14.64 26.17
CA ASP A 68 -43.39 14.95 26.12
C ASP A 68 -44.05 14.61 27.46
N LYS A 69 -45.37 14.78 27.57
CA LYS A 69 -46.09 14.53 28.84
C LYS A 69 -45.95 13.08 29.33
N ASP A 70 -46.07 12.13 28.41
CA ASP A 70 -46.18 10.70 28.70
C ASP A 70 -45.15 9.85 27.90
N SER A 71 -44.15 10.50 27.27
CA SER A 71 -43.13 9.80 26.48
C SER A 71 -41.84 10.58 26.33
N ILE A 72 -40.76 9.84 26.09
CA ILE A 72 -39.45 10.37 25.69
C ILE A 72 -39.19 9.93 24.26
N ASP A 73 -38.99 10.89 23.37
CA ASP A 73 -38.60 10.65 21.98
C ASP A 73 -37.13 11.03 21.79
N VAL A 74 -36.32 10.07 21.35
CA VAL A 74 -34.88 10.25 21.12
C VAL A 74 -34.62 10.15 19.63
N MET A 75 -34.02 11.19 19.05
CA MET A 75 -33.63 11.24 17.65
C MET A 75 -32.17 11.62 17.53
N TYR A 76 -31.41 10.93 16.69
CA TYR A 76 -29.98 11.17 16.54
C TYR A 76 -29.51 10.86 15.12
N THR A 77 -28.36 11.42 14.78
CA THR A 77 -27.67 11.12 13.53
C THR A 77 -26.60 10.06 13.71
N VAL A 78 -26.41 9.23 12.69
CA VAL A 78 -25.33 8.25 12.54
C VAL A 78 -24.43 8.69 11.38
N PRO A 79 -23.25 9.28 11.69
CA PRO A 79 -22.24 9.60 10.67
C PRO A 79 -21.74 8.35 9.95
N PRO A 80 -21.35 8.41 8.67
CA PRO A 80 -20.80 7.27 7.94
C PRO A 80 -19.52 6.69 8.55
N SER A 81 -18.78 7.50 9.30
CA SER A 81 -17.53 7.10 9.97
C SER A 81 -17.74 6.34 11.27
N VAL A 82 -18.98 6.18 11.75
CA VAL A 82 -19.30 5.54 13.03
C VAL A 82 -20.27 4.40 12.80
N SER A 83 -20.03 3.25 13.43
CA SER A 83 -20.98 2.14 13.35
C SER A 83 -22.30 2.51 14.03
N PRO A 84 -23.47 2.14 13.47
CA PRO A 84 -24.77 2.43 14.06
C PRO A 84 -24.88 1.95 15.52
N THR A 85 -24.37 0.76 15.82
CA THR A 85 -24.36 0.17 17.16
C THR A 85 -23.57 1.03 18.15
N ARG A 86 -22.34 1.42 17.81
CA ARG A 86 -21.53 2.29 18.67
C ARG A 86 -22.23 3.62 18.91
N ARG A 87 -22.81 4.21 17.86
CA ARG A 87 -23.56 5.46 17.98
C ARG A 87 -24.75 5.30 18.91
N ARG A 88 -25.54 4.24 18.77
CA ARG A 88 -26.69 3.95 19.64
C ARG A 88 -26.29 3.85 21.11
N ILE A 89 -25.19 3.15 21.42
CA ILE A 89 -24.65 3.04 22.79
C ILE A 89 -24.30 4.43 23.37
N ASP A 90 -23.64 5.28 22.59
CA ASP A 90 -23.33 6.65 23.01
C ASP A 90 -24.59 7.47 23.32
N ILE A 91 -25.63 7.32 22.49
CA ILE A 91 -26.93 8.00 22.68
C ILE A 91 -27.64 7.49 23.92
N ILE A 92 -27.64 6.18 24.18
CA ILE A 92 -28.25 5.60 25.38
C ILE A 92 -27.53 6.09 26.64
N ARG A 93 -26.19 6.13 26.63
CA ARG A 93 -25.41 6.74 27.72
C ARG A 93 -25.80 8.22 27.92
N HIS A 94 -25.92 8.98 26.84
CA HIS A 94 -26.33 10.38 26.92
C HIS A 94 -27.75 10.55 27.47
N LEU A 95 -28.68 9.69 27.06
CA LEU A 95 -30.04 9.65 27.59
C LEU A 95 -30.05 9.38 29.09
N LEU A 96 -29.32 8.37 29.56
CA LEU A 96 -29.25 8.03 30.99
C LEU A 96 -28.70 9.21 31.81
N ASN A 97 -27.65 9.87 31.32
CA ASN A 97 -27.13 11.08 31.95
C ASN A 97 -28.13 12.25 31.93
N THR A 98 -28.98 12.32 30.92
CA THR A 98 -30.03 13.35 30.85
C THR A 98 -31.17 13.02 31.82
N LEU A 99 -31.55 11.75 31.94
CA LEU A 99 -32.55 11.26 32.88
C LEU A 99 -32.15 11.52 34.33
N THR A 100 -30.88 11.36 34.70
CA THR A 100 -30.42 11.67 36.06
C THR A 100 -30.56 13.15 36.39
N LEU A 101 -30.37 14.05 35.42
CA LEU A 101 -30.55 15.49 35.61
C LEU A 101 -32.02 15.90 35.81
N VAL A 102 -32.96 15.14 35.22
CA VAL A 102 -34.39 15.44 35.27
C VAL A 102 -35.19 14.52 36.18
N ALA A 103 -34.53 13.66 36.97
CA ALA A 103 -35.20 12.65 37.81
C ALA A 103 -36.23 13.22 38.79
N GLY A 104 -36.09 14.50 39.20
CA GLY A 104 -37.07 15.19 40.05
C GLY A 104 -38.30 15.75 39.31
N TYR A 105 -38.29 15.74 37.97
CA TYR A 105 -39.33 16.35 37.13
C TYR A 105 -39.93 15.37 36.11
N TYR A 106 -39.27 14.25 35.88
CA TYR A 106 -39.66 13.24 34.90
C TYR A 106 -39.35 11.84 35.40
N GLU A 107 -40.31 10.93 35.25
CA GLU A 107 -40.19 9.53 35.64
C GLU A 107 -40.28 8.67 34.37
N ALA A 108 -39.18 8.03 33.97
CA ALA A 108 -39.19 7.06 32.88
C ALA A 108 -39.61 5.68 33.40
N ASP A 109 -40.30 4.87 32.58
CA ASP A 109 -40.66 3.51 33.00
C ASP A 109 -39.38 2.68 33.25
N PRO A 110 -39.12 2.23 34.50
CA PRO A 110 -37.92 1.47 34.83
C PRO A 110 -37.82 0.17 34.03
N LYS A 111 -38.95 -0.45 33.66
CA LYS A 111 -38.95 -1.69 32.87
C LYS A 111 -38.39 -1.46 31.47
N LEU A 112 -38.82 -0.38 30.81
CA LEU A 112 -38.32 -0.04 29.47
C LEU A 112 -36.86 0.38 29.50
N ILE A 113 -36.42 1.08 30.55
CA ILE A 113 -35.00 1.42 30.74
C ILE A 113 -34.16 0.16 30.92
N LEU A 114 -34.61 -0.80 31.73
CA LEU A 114 -33.90 -2.07 31.91
C LEU A 114 -33.86 -2.90 30.62
N GLN A 115 -34.95 -2.96 29.86
CA GLN A 115 -34.99 -3.63 28.55
C GLN A 115 -34.05 -2.97 27.55
N LEU A 116 -34.00 -1.63 27.52
CA LEU A 116 -33.08 -0.87 26.67
C LEU A 116 -31.62 -1.17 27.05
N LEU A 117 -31.31 -1.20 28.35
CA LEU A 117 -29.99 -1.54 28.86
C LEU A 117 -29.60 -2.99 28.52
N GLU A 118 -30.50 -3.95 28.70
CA GLU A 118 -30.29 -5.35 28.34
C GLU A 118 -29.98 -5.51 26.84
N GLN A 119 -30.77 -4.87 25.98
CA GLN A 119 -30.52 -4.84 24.54
C GLN A 119 -29.15 -4.22 24.23
N THR A 120 -28.79 -3.14 24.91
CA THR A 120 -27.50 -2.46 24.71
C THR A 120 -26.33 -3.35 25.13
N VAL A 121 -26.44 -4.06 26.26
CA VAL A 121 -25.42 -4.99 26.74
C VAL A 121 -25.24 -6.13 25.74
N LYS A 122 -26.33 -6.69 25.21
CA LYS A 122 -26.29 -7.70 24.17
C LYS A 122 -25.61 -7.19 22.89
N GLU A 123 -25.95 -5.97 22.45
CA GLU A 123 -25.31 -5.34 21.30
C GLU A 123 -23.80 -5.12 21.51
N ILE A 124 -23.38 -4.76 22.73
CA ILE A 124 -21.96 -4.64 23.10
C ILE A 124 -21.26 -6.00 23.04
N GLU A 125 -21.89 -7.06 23.55
CA GLU A 125 -21.35 -8.42 23.51
C GLU A 125 -21.18 -8.91 22.07
N ASP A 126 -22.20 -8.73 21.23
CA ASP A 126 -22.16 -9.07 19.81
C ASP A 126 -21.07 -8.27 19.08
N TYR A 127 -20.96 -6.96 19.37
CA TYR A 127 -19.95 -6.10 18.78
C TYR A 127 -18.54 -6.53 19.17
N ALA A 128 -18.27 -6.76 20.46
CA ALA A 128 -16.98 -7.21 20.95
C ALA A 128 -16.60 -8.59 20.37
N THR A 129 -17.57 -9.50 20.26
CA THR A 129 -17.36 -10.84 19.71
C THR A 129 -17.05 -10.79 18.21
N ASN A 130 -17.78 -9.96 17.45
CA ASN A 130 -17.56 -9.82 16.02
C ASN A 130 -16.22 -9.14 15.70
N ASP A 131 -15.88 -8.08 16.42
CA ASP A 131 -14.58 -7.41 16.28
C ASP A 131 -13.43 -8.39 16.58
N TYR A 132 -13.57 -9.23 17.61
CA TYR A 132 -12.58 -10.26 17.91
C TYR A 132 -12.44 -11.30 16.79
N LYS A 133 -13.56 -11.80 16.24
CA LYS A 133 -13.55 -12.76 15.12
C LYS A 133 -12.91 -12.17 13.87
N GLN A 134 -13.24 -10.93 13.52
CA GLN A 134 -12.64 -10.24 12.38
C GLN A 134 -11.16 -10.01 12.58
N LEU A 135 -10.75 -9.50 13.75
CA LEU A 135 -9.35 -9.29 14.09
C LEU A 135 -8.56 -10.60 14.01
N TYR A 136 -9.11 -11.71 14.53
CA TYR A 136 -8.48 -13.01 14.44
C TYR A 136 -8.34 -13.49 12.99
N ALA A 137 -9.38 -13.31 12.15
CA ALA A 137 -9.33 -13.67 10.74
C ALA A 137 -8.29 -12.83 9.97
N THR A 138 -8.22 -11.53 10.21
CA THR A 138 -7.21 -10.64 9.62
C THR A 138 -5.81 -11.04 10.08
N TYR A 139 -5.62 -11.31 11.37
CA TYR A 139 -4.34 -11.77 11.91
C TYR A 139 -3.88 -13.09 11.27
N ASP A 140 -4.77 -14.08 11.15
CA ASP A 140 -4.47 -15.37 10.51
C ASP A 140 -4.13 -15.20 9.03
N SER A 141 -4.85 -14.34 8.30
CA SER A 141 -4.54 -13.99 6.91
C SER A 141 -3.17 -13.33 6.78
N MET A 142 -2.89 -12.30 7.59
CA MET A 142 -1.60 -11.60 7.59
C MET A 142 -0.45 -12.54 7.95
N ARG A 143 -0.66 -13.44 8.91
CA ARG A 143 0.34 -14.45 9.27
C ARG A 143 0.67 -15.35 8.09
N ARG A 144 -0.34 -15.85 7.35
CA ARG A 144 -0.13 -16.66 6.13
C ARG A 144 0.58 -15.89 5.03
N GLU A 145 0.24 -14.61 4.84
CA GLU A 145 0.94 -13.75 3.88
C GLU A 145 2.41 -13.57 4.25
N VAL A 146 2.73 -13.32 5.53
CA VAL A 146 4.11 -13.21 6.01
C VAL A 146 4.88 -14.51 5.81
N GLU A 147 4.27 -15.66 6.10
CA GLU A 147 4.88 -16.97 5.86
C GLU A 147 5.16 -17.20 4.36
N THR A 148 4.23 -16.80 3.49
CA THR A 148 4.36 -16.88 2.04
C THR A 148 5.48 -15.97 1.53
N LEU A 149 5.50 -14.70 1.96
CA LEU A 149 6.55 -13.74 1.62
C LEU A 149 7.93 -14.22 2.07
N ARG A 150 8.04 -14.81 3.26
CA ARG A 150 9.31 -15.38 3.74
C ARG A 150 9.81 -16.54 2.87
N ARG A 151 8.91 -17.42 2.42
CA ARG A 151 9.26 -18.49 1.47
C ARG A 151 9.72 -17.94 0.13
N ASN A 152 8.97 -16.99 -0.43
CA ASN A 152 9.31 -16.34 -1.70
C ASN A 152 10.67 -15.62 -1.61
N TYR A 153 10.90 -14.90 -0.52
CA TYR A 153 12.18 -14.24 -0.27
C TYR A 153 13.35 -15.24 -0.20
N SER A 154 13.17 -16.38 0.48
CA SER A 154 14.17 -17.45 0.54
C SER A 154 14.49 -18.03 -0.84
N ILE A 155 13.47 -18.27 -1.66
CA ILE A 155 13.62 -18.75 -3.04
C ILE A 155 14.37 -17.72 -3.89
N MET A 156 13.93 -16.46 -3.85
CA MET A 156 14.56 -15.37 -4.61
C MET A 156 16.03 -15.18 -4.22
N LYS A 157 16.34 -15.25 -2.91
CA LYS A 157 17.72 -15.18 -2.42
C LYS A 157 18.59 -16.30 -2.97
N LYS A 158 18.07 -17.53 -3.06
CA LYS A 158 18.77 -18.66 -3.68
C LYS A 158 19.01 -18.43 -5.17
N GLN A 159 18.00 -17.95 -5.90
CA GLN A 159 18.12 -17.63 -7.32
C GLN A 159 19.16 -16.55 -7.59
N VAL A 160 19.15 -15.46 -6.82
CA VAL A 160 20.16 -14.39 -6.92
C VAL A 160 21.56 -14.93 -6.69
N THR A 161 21.75 -15.80 -5.70
CA THR A 161 23.05 -16.42 -5.41
C THR A 161 23.50 -17.32 -6.58
N SER A 162 22.58 -18.09 -7.17
CA SER A 162 22.85 -18.96 -8.32
C SER A 162 23.24 -18.14 -9.56
N LEU A 163 22.43 -17.15 -9.92
CA LEU A 163 22.69 -16.27 -11.06
C LEU A 163 23.98 -15.48 -10.90
N SER A 164 24.33 -15.08 -9.67
CA SER A 164 25.61 -14.40 -9.40
C SER A 164 26.82 -15.31 -9.65
N ARG A 165 26.70 -16.61 -9.36
CA ARG A 165 27.75 -17.60 -9.68
C ARG A 165 27.85 -17.82 -11.18
N GLU A 166 26.72 -18.05 -11.83
CA GLU A 166 26.66 -18.25 -13.29
C GLU A 166 27.24 -17.06 -14.06
N ASN A 167 26.94 -15.82 -13.65
CA ASN A 167 27.54 -14.63 -14.24
C ASN A 167 29.07 -14.59 -14.06
N TYR A 168 29.57 -15.03 -12.91
CA TYR A 168 31.02 -15.08 -12.66
C TYR A 168 31.69 -16.12 -13.57
N ASP A 169 31.08 -17.29 -13.71
CA ASP A 169 31.60 -18.37 -14.56
C ASP A 169 31.59 -17.96 -16.05
N LEU A 170 30.49 -17.39 -16.53
CA LEU A 170 30.39 -16.87 -17.90
C LEU A 170 31.38 -15.75 -18.18
N LYS A 171 31.64 -14.89 -17.19
CA LYS A 171 32.64 -13.82 -17.33
C LYS A 171 34.05 -14.41 -17.50
N ASN A 172 34.40 -15.41 -16.70
CA ASN A 172 35.69 -16.09 -16.83
C ASN A 172 35.83 -16.77 -18.21
N GLU A 173 34.79 -17.47 -18.67
CA GLU A 173 34.78 -18.09 -19.99
C GLU A 173 34.92 -17.06 -21.12
N ASN A 174 34.25 -15.91 -20.98
CA ASN A 174 34.37 -14.81 -21.94
C ASN A 174 35.79 -14.24 -21.97
N ASP A 175 36.39 -14.00 -20.80
CA ASP A 175 37.78 -13.52 -20.70
C ASP A 175 38.76 -14.53 -21.32
N GLU A 176 38.58 -15.83 -21.10
CA GLU A 176 39.37 -16.88 -21.76
C GLU A 176 39.21 -16.90 -23.28
N LEU A 177 37.97 -16.81 -23.77
CA LEU A 177 37.68 -16.76 -25.20
C LEU A 177 38.26 -15.49 -25.84
N ARG A 178 38.23 -14.37 -25.13
CA ARG A 178 38.83 -13.12 -25.58
C ARG A 178 40.34 -13.24 -25.72
N VAL A 179 41.03 -13.83 -24.73
CA VAL A 179 42.47 -14.11 -24.82
C VAL A 179 42.78 -15.03 -26.02
N LYS A 180 41.99 -16.08 -26.23
CA LYS A 180 42.13 -16.96 -27.40
C LYS A 180 41.91 -16.21 -28.72
N LEU A 181 40.90 -15.34 -28.77
CA LEU A 181 40.56 -14.56 -29.94
C LEU A 181 41.63 -13.50 -30.25
N GLU A 182 42.18 -12.82 -29.25
CA GLU A 182 43.33 -11.92 -29.40
C GLU A 182 44.57 -12.68 -29.92
N GLY A 183 44.79 -13.91 -29.44
CA GLY A 183 45.83 -14.80 -29.99
C GLY A 183 45.61 -15.19 -31.45
N LEU A 184 44.35 -15.42 -31.86
CA LEU A 184 43.98 -15.77 -33.24
C LEU A 184 43.85 -14.56 -34.17
N GLN A 185 43.59 -13.36 -33.63
CA GLN A 185 43.47 -12.09 -34.37
C GLN A 185 44.82 -11.51 -34.79
N GLY A 186 45.96 -12.13 -34.44
CA GLY A 186 47.20 -11.91 -35.18
C GLY A 186 46.96 -12.16 -36.67
N MET A 187 47.18 -11.14 -37.51
CA MET A 187 46.83 -11.05 -38.95
C MET A 187 46.55 -12.41 -39.61
N SER A 188 45.31 -12.65 -40.05
CA SER A 188 44.91 -13.87 -40.78
C SER A 188 45.86 -14.13 -41.96
N ASP A 189 46.25 -15.40 -42.17
CA ASP A 189 47.21 -15.78 -43.21
C ASP A 189 46.77 -15.34 -44.61
N GLY A 190 45.46 -15.28 -44.89
CA GLY A 190 44.95 -14.78 -46.17
C GLY A 190 45.18 -13.29 -46.37
N VAL A 191 45.00 -12.48 -45.32
CA VAL A 191 45.26 -11.04 -45.34
C VAL A 191 46.76 -10.78 -45.40
N LEU A 192 47.54 -11.56 -44.65
CA LEU A 192 49.00 -11.48 -44.63
C LEU A 192 49.60 -11.83 -46.00
N LYS A 193 49.11 -12.89 -46.67
CA LYS A 193 49.49 -13.24 -48.04
C LYS A 193 49.20 -12.12 -49.04
N SER A 194 48.00 -11.53 -48.97
CA SER A 194 47.65 -10.39 -49.83
C SER A 194 48.56 -9.18 -49.56
N LYS A 195 48.87 -8.89 -48.29
CA LYS A 195 49.77 -7.79 -47.92
C LYS A 195 51.21 -8.02 -48.36
N ILE A 196 51.68 -9.27 -48.31
CA ILE A 196 52.99 -9.67 -48.85
C ILE A 196 53.01 -9.42 -50.37
N GLN A 197 51.96 -9.83 -51.09
CA GLN A 197 51.87 -9.58 -52.55
C GLN A 197 51.86 -8.08 -52.88
N ASP A 198 51.03 -7.28 -52.20
CA ASP A 198 50.98 -5.83 -52.37
C ASP A 198 52.38 -5.22 -52.13
N TRP A 199 53.05 -5.64 -51.05
CA TRP A 199 54.38 -5.15 -50.71
C TRP A 199 55.43 -5.47 -51.77
N VAL A 200 55.43 -6.72 -52.27
CA VAL A 200 56.36 -7.15 -53.33
C VAL A 200 56.12 -6.35 -54.61
N ILE A 201 54.87 -6.06 -54.97
CA ILE A 201 54.54 -5.21 -56.12
C ILE A 201 55.07 -3.80 -55.90
N ASP A 202 54.78 -3.20 -54.74
CA ASP A 202 55.15 -1.81 -54.42
C ASP A 202 56.66 -1.60 -54.33
N HIS A 203 57.41 -2.64 -53.93
CA HIS A 203 58.87 -2.60 -53.75
C HIS A 203 59.63 -3.23 -54.93
N GLY A 204 59.01 -3.28 -56.12
CA GLY A 204 59.70 -3.65 -57.36
C GLY A 204 60.18 -5.11 -57.40
N GLY A 205 59.42 -6.02 -56.79
CA GLY A 205 59.73 -7.45 -56.74
C GLY A 205 60.65 -7.85 -55.58
N GLN A 206 61.07 -6.91 -54.72
CA GLN A 206 61.97 -7.20 -53.60
C GLN A 206 61.21 -7.32 -52.28
N MET A 207 61.54 -8.36 -51.51
CA MET A 207 60.97 -8.59 -50.19
C MET A 207 62.06 -8.55 -49.12
N VAL A 208 62.02 -7.53 -48.26
CA VAL A 208 62.88 -7.42 -47.07
C VAL A 208 62.07 -7.84 -45.86
N VAL A 209 62.17 -9.12 -45.48
CA VAL A 209 61.37 -9.75 -44.42
C VAL A 209 61.42 -8.99 -43.07
N PRO A 210 62.59 -8.54 -42.58
CA PRO A 210 62.65 -7.81 -41.31
C PRO A 210 61.91 -6.45 -41.35
N GLU A 211 61.93 -5.79 -42.50
CA GLU A 211 61.27 -4.50 -42.67
C GLU A 211 59.75 -4.67 -42.72
N PHE A 212 59.26 -5.65 -43.48
CA PHE A 212 57.84 -6.00 -43.55
C PHE A 212 57.30 -6.44 -42.18
N SER A 213 58.04 -7.32 -41.48
CA SER A 213 57.74 -7.79 -40.12
C SER A 213 57.55 -6.63 -39.15
N ARG A 214 58.45 -5.62 -39.19
CA ARG A 214 58.37 -4.42 -38.35
C ARG A 214 57.18 -3.54 -38.70
N VAL A 215 56.88 -3.34 -39.98
CA VAL A 215 55.79 -2.49 -40.45
C VAL A 215 54.42 -3.09 -40.09
N TYR A 216 54.25 -4.39 -40.30
CA TYR A 216 52.97 -5.08 -40.08
C TYR A 216 52.84 -5.77 -38.72
N LYS A 217 53.89 -5.70 -37.88
CA LYS A 217 53.96 -6.31 -36.54
C LYS A 217 53.64 -7.82 -36.56
N VAL A 218 54.21 -8.51 -37.53
CA VAL A 218 54.06 -9.96 -37.72
C VAL A 218 55.41 -10.63 -37.52
N PRO A 219 55.51 -11.78 -36.81
CA PRO A 219 56.79 -12.49 -36.63
C PRO A 219 57.45 -12.85 -37.97
N GLU A 220 58.76 -12.62 -38.11
CA GLU A 220 59.54 -12.89 -39.33
C GLU A 220 59.37 -14.33 -39.82
N ALA A 221 59.44 -15.31 -38.92
CA ALA A 221 59.25 -16.73 -39.23
C ALA A 221 57.90 -17.03 -39.91
N ARG A 222 56.84 -16.31 -39.55
CA ARG A 222 55.51 -16.46 -40.16
C ARG A 222 55.46 -15.84 -41.56
N VAL A 223 56.18 -14.73 -41.77
CA VAL A 223 56.29 -14.09 -43.08
C VAL A 223 57.08 -14.98 -44.06
N GLU A 224 58.18 -15.60 -43.62
CA GLU A 224 58.97 -16.54 -44.42
C GLU A 224 58.17 -17.78 -44.83
N GLN A 225 57.46 -18.39 -43.88
CA GLN A 225 56.63 -19.56 -44.16
C GLN A 225 55.55 -19.26 -45.23
N LEU A 226 54.93 -18.07 -45.16
CA LEU A 226 53.91 -17.68 -46.13
C LEU A 226 54.49 -17.28 -47.48
N LEU A 227 55.70 -16.72 -47.52
CA LEU A 227 56.44 -16.49 -48.76
C LEU A 227 56.73 -17.81 -49.48
N ASP A 228 57.20 -18.83 -48.75
CA ASP A 228 57.44 -20.17 -49.28
C ASP A 228 56.16 -20.78 -49.85
N GLU A 229 55.03 -20.61 -49.16
CA GLU A 229 53.73 -21.07 -49.65
C GLU A 229 53.26 -20.31 -50.91
N LEU A 230 53.48 -19.00 -50.99
CA LEU A 230 53.13 -18.20 -52.16
C LEU A 230 53.99 -18.55 -53.38
N VAL A 231 55.28 -18.82 -53.17
CA VAL A 231 56.18 -19.30 -54.23
C VAL A 231 55.77 -20.70 -54.70
N LYS A 232 55.54 -21.64 -53.77
CA LYS A 232 55.06 -23.00 -54.10
C LYS A 232 53.70 -23.00 -54.81
N GLY A 233 52.83 -22.06 -54.44
CA GLY A 233 51.52 -21.86 -55.07
C GLY A 233 51.58 -21.20 -56.45
N GLY A 234 52.76 -20.79 -56.93
CA GLY A 234 52.95 -20.14 -58.22
C GLY A 234 52.47 -18.68 -58.26
N PHE A 235 52.26 -18.06 -57.10
CA PHE A 235 51.82 -16.66 -57.01
C PHE A 235 52.97 -15.66 -56.99
N LEU A 236 54.20 -16.13 -56.71
CA LEU A 236 55.44 -15.36 -56.76
C LEU A 236 56.52 -16.21 -57.44
N GLU A 237 57.34 -15.60 -58.29
CA GLU A 237 58.49 -16.24 -58.92
C GLU A 237 59.79 -15.74 -58.31
N ILE A 238 60.71 -16.65 -57.99
CA ILE A 238 62.05 -16.29 -57.55
C ILE A 238 62.88 -15.97 -58.79
N VAL A 239 63.13 -14.69 -59.02
CA VAL A 239 64.10 -14.24 -60.03
C VAL A 239 65.48 -14.27 -59.37
N GLN A 240 66.33 -15.20 -59.82
CA GLN A 240 67.75 -15.26 -59.42
C GLN A 240 68.58 -14.20 -60.13
#